data_AF-A0A9P7DZ19-F1
#
_entry.id   AF-A0A9P7DZ19-F1
#
_cell.length_a   1.000
_cell.length_b   1.000
_cell.length_c   1.000
_cell.angle_alpha   90.00
_cell.angle_beta   90.00
_cell.angle_gamma   90.00
#
_symmetry.space_group_name_H-M   'P 1'
#
loop_
_entity.id
_entity.type
_entity.pdbx_description
1 polymer ?
#
loop_
_entity_poly.entity_id
_entity_poly.type
_entity_poly.pdbx_seq_one_letter_code
_entity_poly.pdbx_strand_id
1 'polypeptide(L)'
;MPLSSFCTLEELTLPSHSANLTINDQDLVRAMKSWPKLKKLRLGDEATWVTPARPQITLDGFASLLLHCPDLRTLGIGMDATSYSVVTPEVPGGGVTNTKITTLSVGESLIDNPLAVAAFLSSVLPNLKNILYTKFEVVPHQTERRHEKWARAATYLRDVHMIKKQERVRLGIH
;
A
#
# COMPACT_ATOMS: atom_id res chain seq x y z
N MET A 1 26.36 -3.07 -8.49
CA MET A 1 26.24 -1.62 -8.22
C MET A 1 25.41 -1.44 -6.94
N PRO A 2 25.84 -0.64 -5.97
CA PRO A 2 25.09 -0.46 -4.72
C PRO A 2 23.88 0.46 -4.93
N LEU A 3 22.74 0.14 -4.30
CA LEU A 3 21.50 0.92 -4.38
C LEU A 3 21.68 2.38 -3.92
N SER A 4 22.66 2.62 -3.04
CA SER A 4 23.03 3.93 -2.48
C SER A 4 23.54 4.93 -3.51
N SER A 5 23.95 4.49 -4.70
CA SER A 5 24.43 5.38 -5.76
C SER A 5 23.30 6.19 -6.43
N PHE A 6 22.02 5.86 -6.17
CA PHE A 6 20.87 6.45 -6.84
C PHE A 6 20.05 7.38 -5.92
N CYS A 7 20.69 8.23 -5.11
CA CYS A 7 19.99 9.11 -4.15
C CYS A 7 19.10 10.20 -4.80
N THR A 8 19.20 10.37 -6.12
CA THR A 8 18.37 11.28 -6.92
C THR A 8 17.24 10.57 -7.66
N LEU A 9 17.07 9.26 -7.47
CA LEU A 9 16.02 8.50 -8.14
C LEU A 9 14.63 9.00 -7.72
N GLU A 10 13.84 9.44 -8.69
CA GLU A 10 12.48 9.94 -8.47
C GLU A 10 11.40 8.95 -8.90
N GLU A 11 11.69 8.08 -9.86
CA GLU A 11 10.74 7.09 -10.37
C GLU A 11 11.38 5.71 -10.45
N LEU A 12 10.68 4.71 -9.94
CA LEU A 12 11.01 3.31 -10.12
C LEU A 12 9.75 2.54 -10.52
N THR A 13 9.83 1.79 -11.61
CA THR A 13 8.78 0.89 -12.05
C THR A 13 9.43 -0.42 -12.44
N LEU A 14 9.07 -1.50 -11.75
CA LEU A 14 9.54 -2.84 -12.07
C LEU A 14 8.41 -3.61 -12.77
N PRO A 15 8.63 -4.05 -14.02
CA PRO A 15 7.56 -4.65 -14.82
C PRO A 15 7.09 -6.00 -14.26
N SER A 16 5.80 -6.28 -14.51
CA SER A 16 5.04 -7.49 -14.18
C SER A 16 5.77 -8.82 -14.42
N HIS A 17 6.59 -8.91 -15.49
CA HIS A 17 7.32 -10.12 -15.87
C HIS A 17 8.64 -10.36 -15.13
N SER A 18 8.92 -9.60 -14.07
CA SER A 18 10.07 -9.80 -13.19
C SER A 18 9.86 -11.02 -12.27
N ALA A 19 9.61 -12.19 -12.86
CA ALA A 19 8.97 -13.38 -12.27
C ALA A 19 9.65 -14.00 -11.03
N ASN A 20 10.75 -13.44 -10.54
CA ASN A 20 11.52 -13.95 -9.41
C ASN A 20 11.82 -12.90 -8.34
N LEU A 21 11.22 -11.71 -8.41
CA LEU A 21 11.51 -10.64 -7.45
C LEU A 21 10.75 -10.86 -6.14
N THR A 22 11.37 -11.61 -5.22
CA THR A 22 10.90 -11.72 -3.84
C THR A 22 11.46 -10.56 -3.04
N ILE A 23 10.65 -9.55 -2.78
CA ILE A 23 10.99 -8.42 -1.89
C ILE A 23 10.15 -8.55 -0.63
N ASN A 24 10.81 -8.56 0.52
CA ASN A 24 10.19 -8.45 1.84
C ASN A 24 10.35 -7.02 2.41
N ASP A 25 9.83 -6.78 3.61
CA ASP A 25 9.91 -5.49 4.28
C ASP A 25 11.35 -4.98 4.48
N GLN A 26 12.30 -5.85 4.82
CA GLN A 26 13.69 -5.46 5.08
C GLN A 26 14.39 -4.98 3.80
N ASP A 27 14.18 -5.70 2.70
CA ASP A 27 14.73 -5.33 1.40
C ASP A 27 14.12 -4.04 0.89
N LEU A 28 12.80 -3.87 1.07
CA LEU A 28 12.09 -2.64 0.75
C LEU A 28 12.65 -1.45 1.53
N VAL A 29 12.81 -1.57 2.85
CA VAL A 29 13.36 -0.50 3.70
C VAL A 29 14.78 -0.12 3.29
N ARG A 30 15.64 -1.11 3.00
CA ARG A 30 17.02 -0.87 2.55
C ARG A 30 17.04 -0.08 1.24
N ALA A 31 16.15 -0.42 0.31
CA ALA A 31 16.00 0.28 -0.97
C ALA A 31 15.46 1.71 -0.77
N MET A 32 14.38 1.89 -0.01
CA MET A 32 13.76 3.20 0.20
C MET A 32 14.70 4.19 0.91
N LYS A 33 15.51 3.72 1.87
CA LYS A 33 16.55 4.54 2.49
C LYS A 33 17.61 5.04 1.50
N SER A 34 17.82 4.32 0.40
CA SER A 34 18.76 4.72 -0.65
C SER A 34 18.14 5.71 -1.63
N TRP A 35 16.80 5.80 -1.71
CA TRP A 35 16.07 6.62 -2.68
C TRP A 35 15.08 7.60 -2.02
N PRO A 36 15.55 8.50 -1.12
CA PRO A 36 14.67 9.35 -0.33
C PRO A 36 13.85 10.36 -1.16
N LYS A 37 14.23 10.59 -2.43
CA LYS A 37 13.55 11.51 -3.35
C LYS A 37 12.50 10.82 -4.24
N LEU A 38 12.16 9.56 -3.97
CA LEU A 38 11.24 8.80 -4.79
C LEU A 38 9.82 9.40 -4.74
N LYS A 39 9.28 9.69 -5.94
CA LYS A 39 7.94 10.24 -6.18
C LYS A 39 6.99 9.20 -6.76
N LYS A 40 7.51 8.21 -7.48
CA LYS A 40 6.73 7.13 -8.07
C LYS A 40 7.39 5.78 -7.84
N LEU A 41 6.60 4.85 -7.33
CA LEU A 41 7.00 3.46 -7.15
C LEU A 41 5.89 2.55 -7.70
N ARG A 42 6.27 1.62 -8.58
CA ARG A 42 5.41 0.51 -9.03
C ARG A 42 6.16 -0.80 -8.87
N LEU A 43 5.67 -1.66 -8.00
CA LEU A 43 6.32 -2.92 -7.61
C LEU A 43 5.28 -4.03 -7.43
N GLY A 44 5.15 -4.91 -8.42
CA GLY A 44 4.30 -6.11 -8.29
C GLY A 44 2.80 -5.82 -8.28
N ASP A 45 2.37 -4.62 -8.70
CA ASP A 45 0.95 -4.26 -8.79
C ASP A 45 0.32 -4.55 -10.16
N GLU A 46 1.16 -4.77 -11.17
CA GLU A 46 0.76 -5.20 -12.52
C GLU A 46 1.05 -6.69 -12.78
N ALA A 47 1.70 -7.38 -11.84
CA ALA A 47 1.96 -8.80 -11.90
C ALA A 47 0.66 -9.59 -11.70
N THR A 48 0.26 -10.35 -12.72
CA THR A 48 -0.45 -11.60 -12.46
C THR A 48 0.60 -12.50 -11.82
N TRP A 49 0.36 -12.95 -10.59
CA TRP A 49 1.33 -13.82 -9.90
C TRP A 49 1.28 -15.19 -10.58
N VAL A 50 1.94 -15.30 -11.74
CA VAL A 50 2.13 -16.56 -12.45
C VAL A 50 3.16 -17.34 -11.63
N THR A 51 2.70 -18.04 -10.60
CA THR A 51 3.40 -18.98 -9.69
C THR A 51 4.17 -18.38 -8.48
N PRO A 52 4.38 -19.16 -7.40
CA PRO A 52 3.58 -19.22 -6.17
C PRO A 52 4.04 -18.27 -5.04
N ALA A 53 4.75 -17.19 -5.36
CA ALA A 53 5.29 -16.33 -4.31
C ALA A 53 4.19 -15.45 -3.70
N ARG A 54 3.72 -15.82 -2.51
CA ARG A 54 2.93 -14.93 -1.64
C ARG A 54 3.66 -13.58 -1.51
N PRO A 55 2.99 -12.42 -1.68
CA PRO A 55 3.62 -11.14 -1.38
C PRO A 55 4.22 -11.16 0.03
N GLN A 56 5.46 -10.67 0.18
CA GLN A 56 6.15 -10.64 1.48
C GLN A 56 6.24 -9.25 2.09
N ILE A 57 5.73 -8.25 1.37
CA ILE A 57 5.61 -6.87 1.87
C ILE A 57 4.35 -6.81 2.72
N THR A 58 4.47 -6.43 3.98
CA THR A 58 3.33 -6.32 4.92
C THR A 58 2.82 -4.87 4.99
N LEU A 59 1.77 -4.64 5.79
CA LEU A 59 1.33 -3.28 6.11
C LEU A 59 2.40 -2.46 6.85
N ASP A 60 3.30 -3.11 7.60
CA ASP A 60 4.40 -2.41 8.28
C ASP A 60 5.50 -2.00 7.32
N GLY A 61 5.84 -2.87 6.37
CA GLY A 61 6.73 -2.53 5.26
C GLY A 61 6.17 -1.37 4.44
N PHE A 62 4.86 -1.37 4.19
CA PHE A 62 4.15 -0.27 3.54
C PHE A 62 4.27 1.04 4.33
N ALA A 63 4.04 1.03 5.64
CA ALA A 63 4.22 2.22 6.47
C ALA A 63 5.68 2.71 6.47
N SER A 64 6.64 1.78 6.58
CA SER A 64 8.08 2.09 6.55
C SER A 64 8.53 2.70 5.23
N LEU A 65 7.92 2.30 4.11
CA LEU A 65 8.15 2.91 2.80
C LEU A 65 7.70 4.37 2.79
N LEU A 66 6.52 4.68 3.34
CA LEU A 66 6.02 6.06 3.42
C LEU A 66 6.89 6.94 4.33
N LEU A 67 7.45 6.35 5.39
CA LEU A 67 8.38 7.03 6.31
C LEU A 67 9.67 7.47 5.59
N HIS A 68 10.22 6.61 4.74
CA HIS A 68 11.50 6.87 4.06
C HIS A 68 11.36 7.65 2.75
N CYS A 69 10.18 7.63 2.12
CA CYS A 69 9.89 8.33 0.87
C CYS A 69 8.68 9.28 1.04
N PRO A 70 8.84 10.41 1.77
CA PRO A 70 7.73 11.31 2.09
C PRO A 70 7.18 12.07 0.87
N ASP A 71 7.94 12.15 -0.23
CA ASP A 71 7.51 12.81 -1.47
C ASP A 71 6.79 11.90 -2.46
N LEU A 72 6.49 10.65 -2.06
CA LEU A 72 5.80 9.69 -2.91
C LEU A 72 4.38 10.18 -3.26
N ARG A 73 4.02 10.08 -4.55
CA ARG A 73 2.76 10.58 -5.14
C ARG A 73 1.99 9.47 -5.86
N THR A 74 2.73 8.55 -6.47
CA THR A 74 2.17 7.41 -7.20
C THR A 74 2.73 6.13 -6.61
N LEU A 75 1.85 5.26 -6.12
CA LEU A 75 2.23 3.99 -5.53
C LEU A 75 1.40 2.85 -6.13
N GLY A 76 2.11 1.91 -6.74
CA GLY A 76 1.63 0.57 -7.04
C GLY A 76 2.46 -0.43 -6.28
N ILE A 77 1.84 -1.25 -5.43
CA ILE A 77 2.57 -2.28 -4.70
C ILE A 77 1.72 -3.51 -4.42
N GLY A 78 2.27 -4.69 -4.70
CA GLY A 78 1.74 -5.96 -4.25
C GLY A 78 2.15 -6.23 -2.80
N MET A 79 1.19 -6.48 -1.92
CA MET A 79 1.43 -6.68 -0.49
C MET A 79 0.57 -7.78 0.09
N ASP A 80 0.97 -8.26 1.26
CA ASP A 80 0.20 -9.10 2.13
C ASP A 80 -0.47 -8.24 3.22
N ALA A 81 -1.72 -7.84 2.96
CA ALA A 81 -2.55 -7.11 3.93
C ALA A 81 -3.38 -8.04 4.82
N THR A 82 -2.96 -9.30 4.99
CA THR A 82 -3.53 -10.23 6.00
C THR A 82 -2.77 -10.17 7.32
N SER A 83 -1.48 -9.77 7.27
CA SER A 83 -0.63 -9.63 8.44
C SER A 83 -0.80 -8.24 9.06
N TYR A 84 -1.47 -8.18 10.22
CA TYR A 84 -1.51 -7.00 11.07
C TYR A 84 -0.48 -7.20 12.17
N SER A 85 0.66 -6.52 12.12
CA SER A 85 1.35 -6.28 13.39
C SER A 85 0.61 -5.17 14.12
N VAL A 86 0.54 -5.34 15.44
CA VAL A 86 -0.23 -4.53 16.36
C VAL A 86 0.46 -3.17 16.53
N VAL A 87 0.49 -2.34 15.48
CA VAL A 87 0.67 -0.91 15.66
C VAL A 87 -0.64 -0.43 16.27
N THR A 88 -0.57 -0.06 17.54
CA THR A 88 -1.70 0.02 18.46
C THR A 88 -2.93 0.70 17.82
N PRO A 89 -4.16 0.29 18.19
CA PRO A 89 -5.39 0.92 17.69
C PRO A 89 -5.40 2.45 17.80
N GLU A 90 -4.58 2.98 18.70
CA GLU A 90 -4.41 4.40 19.03
C GLU A 90 -3.66 5.19 17.93
N VAL A 91 -2.68 4.59 17.23
CA VAL A 91 -1.92 5.27 16.17
C VAL A 91 -1.62 4.32 15.00
N PRO A 92 -2.62 4.00 14.15
CA PRO A 92 -2.41 3.12 13.00
C PRO A 92 -1.30 3.66 12.09
N GLY A 93 -0.29 2.84 11.81
CA GLY A 93 0.88 3.22 10.98
C GLY A 93 1.97 4.01 11.70
N GLY A 94 1.94 4.10 13.04
CA GLY A 94 3.06 4.63 13.83
C GLY A 94 3.24 6.14 13.68
N GLY A 95 2.17 6.85 13.32
CA GLY A 95 2.17 8.29 13.07
C GLY A 95 2.64 8.68 11.66
N VAL A 96 3.06 7.71 10.84
CA VAL A 96 3.48 7.96 9.46
C VAL A 96 2.28 8.36 8.63
N THR A 97 2.40 9.47 7.90
CA THR A 97 1.33 9.98 7.04
C THR A 97 1.89 10.49 5.73
N ASN A 98 1.26 10.14 4.61
CA ASN A 98 1.52 10.71 3.29
C ASN A 98 0.21 11.29 2.71
N THR A 99 0.20 12.62 2.52
CA THR A 99 -0.96 13.37 2.01
C THR A 99 -0.95 13.55 0.50
N LYS A 100 0.09 13.10 -0.19
CA LYS A 100 0.32 13.32 -1.62
C LYS A 100 -0.24 12.19 -2.49
N ILE A 101 -0.30 10.97 -1.96
CA ILE A 101 -0.88 9.83 -2.66
C ILE A 101 -2.40 9.94 -2.63
N THR A 102 -3.00 9.96 -3.83
CA THR A 102 -4.46 9.98 -4.02
C THR A 102 -5.01 8.72 -4.68
N THR A 103 -4.13 7.90 -5.25
CA THR A 103 -4.47 6.61 -5.87
C THR A 103 -3.42 5.58 -5.48
N LEU A 104 -3.87 4.41 -5.04
CA LEU A 104 -3.05 3.26 -4.69
C LEU A 104 -3.42 2.08 -5.60
N SER A 105 -2.45 1.50 -6.28
CA SER A 105 -2.64 0.25 -7.02
C SER A 105 -2.13 -0.93 -6.19
N VAL A 106 -2.98 -1.92 -5.96
CA VAL A 106 -2.69 -3.07 -5.08
C VAL A 106 -2.60 -4.39 -5.86
N GLY A 107 -2.87 -4.40 -7.16
CA GLY A 107 -2.80 -5.61 -7.98
C GLY A 107 -3.61 -6.77 -7.40
N GLU A 108 -2.94 -7.91 -7.17
CA GLU A 108 -3.50 -9.11 -6.52
C GLU A 108 -3.17 -9.25 -5.02
N SER A 109 -2.90 -8.12 -4.33
CA SER A 109 -2.54 -8.13 -2.90
C SER A 109 -3.51 -8.96 -2.05
N LEU A 110 -2.96 -9.66 -1.05
CA LEU A 110 -3.77 -10.43 -0.12
C LEU A 110 -4.51 -9.50 0.84
N ILE A 111 -5.73 -9.87 1.22
CA ILE A 111 -6.57 -9.11 2.14
C ILE A 111 -7.57 -10.04 2.82
N ASP A 112 -7.70 -9.92 4.13
CA ASP A 112 -8.65 -10.73 4.92
C ASP A 112 -9.70 -9.88 5.63
N ASN A 113 -9.32 -8.73 6.19
CA ASN A 113 -10.26 -7.81 6.83
C ASN A 113 -10.28 -6.46 6.11
N PRO A 114 -11.21 -6.27 5.14
CA PRO A 114 -11.32 -5.03 4.37
C PRO A 114 -11.52 -3.77 5.21
N LEU A 115 -12.22 -3.87 6.33
CA LEU A 115 -12.48 -2.73 7.21
C LEU A 115 -11.20 -2.29 7.93
N ALA A 116 -10.47 -3.25 8.50
CA ALA A 116 -9.20 -2.96 9.17
C ALA A 116 -8.16 -2.37 8.20
N VAL A 117 -8.06 -2.92 6.97
CA VAL A 117 -7.18 -2.35 5.93
C VAL A 117 -7.61 -0.94 5.55
N ALA A 118 -8.91 -0.68 5.38
CA ALA A 118 -9.41 0.65 5.06
C ALA A 118 -9.11 1.68 6.17
N ALA A 119 -9.27 1.29 7.44
CA ALA A 119 -8.93 2.14 8.58
C ALA A 119 -7.44 2.46 8.62
N PHE A 120 -6.58 1.45 8.42
CA PHE A 120 -5.14 1.63 8.31
C PHE A 120 -4.77 2.58 7.16
N LEU A 121 -5.25 2.31 5.94
CA LEU A 121 -4.97 3.14 4.76
C LEU A 121 -5.47 4.58 4.95
N SER A 122 -6.62 4.78 5.61
CA SER A 122 -7.11 6.12 5.93
C SER A 122 -6.26 6.87 6.96
N SER A 123 -5.52 6.15 7.80
CA SER A 123 -4.57 6.75 8.75
C SER A 123 -3.32 7.21 8.03
N VAL A 124 -2.68 6.32 7.27
CA VAL A 124 -1.38 6.59 6.64
C VAL A 124 -1.48 7.35 5.33
N LEU A 125 -2.60 7.24 4.59
CA LEU A 125 -2.89 7.93 3.33
C LEU A 125 -4.23 8.71 3.41
N PRO A 126 -4.33 9.78 4.21
CA PRO A 126 -5.61 10.47 4.48
C PRO A 126 -6.25 11.14 3.26
N ASN A 127 -5.51 11.31 2.16
CA ASN A 127 -6.01 11.88 0.91
C ASN A 127 -6.25 10.81 -0.18
N LEU A 128 -6.19 9.52 0.18
CA LEU A 128 -6.44 8.43 -0.75
C LEU A 128 -7.90 8.44 -1.22
N LYS A 129 -8.10 8.49 -2.53
CA LYS A 129 -9.42 8.53 -3.17
C LYS A 129 -9.76 7.22 -3.87
N ASN A 130 -8.77 6.58 -4.48
CA ASN A 130 -8.97 5.41 -5.32
C ASN A 130 -8.03 4.27 -4.94
N ILE A 131 -8.59 3.06 -4.89
CA ILE A 131 -7.82 1.81 -4.81
C ILE A 131 -8.05 1.06 -6.12
N LEU A 132 -6.97 0.80 -6.87
CA LEU A 132 -6.99 0.02 -8.10
C LEU A 132 -6.55 -1.42 -7.79
N TYR A 133 -7.33 -2.41 -8.21
CA TYR A 133 -7.07 -3.83 -7.96
C TYR A 133 -7.37 -4.64 -9.23
N THR A 134 -6.72 -5.80 -9.36
CA THR A 134 -6.87 -6.67 -10.51
C THR A 134 -8.20 -7.45 -10.41
N LYS A 135 -9.00 -7.45 -11.48
CA LYS A 135 -10.28 -8.19 -11.54
C LYS A 135 -10.13 -9.63 -12.05
N PHE A 136 -8.96 -9.98 -12.58
CA PHE A 136 -8.65 -11.31 -13.08
C PHE A 136 -7.88 -12.07 -12.01
N GLU A 137 -8.44 -13.16 -11.51
CA GLU A 137 -7.77 -14.04 -10.54
C GLU A 137 -7.34 -15.32 -11.25
N VAL A 138 -6.07 -15.68 -11.11
CA VAL A 138 -5.50 -16.87 -11.76
C VAL A 138 -5.87 -18.16 -10.98
N VAL A 139 -6.32 -18.06 -9.72
CA VAL A 139 -6.55 -19.22 -8.83
C VAL A 139 -8.04 -19.40 -8.50
N PRO A 140 -8.71 -20.49 -8.93
CA PRO A 140 -10.18 -20.61 -8.88
C PRO A 140 -10.80 -20.98 -7.52
N HIS A 141 -10.04 -21.03 -6.41
CA HIS A 141 -10.46 -21.76 -5.20
C HIS A 141 -10.70 -20.90 -3.94
N GLN A 142 -10.83 -19.57 -4.05
CA GLN A 142 -11.21 -18.74 -2.90
C GLN A 142 -12.73 -18.48 -2.88
N THR A 143 -13.36 -18.65 -1.71
CA THR A 143 -14.81 -18.50 -1.48
C THR A 143 -15.31 -17.06 -1.67
N GLU A 144 -14.43 -16.07 -1.48
CA GLU A 144 -14.62 -14.65 -1.84
C GLU A 144 -13.37 -14.25 -2.64
N ARG A 145 -13.58 -13.60 -3.79
CA ARG A 145 -12.47 -13.17 -4.65
C ARG A 145 -11.77 -11.98 -4.00
N ARG A 146 -10.42 -11.94 -4.02
CA ARG A 146 -9.61 -10.82 -3.51
C ARG A 146 -10.10 -9.47 -4.03
N HIS A 147 -10.54 -9.41 -5.28
CA HIS A 147 -11.06 -8.16 -5.85
C HIS A 147 -12.33 -7.67 -5.14
N GLU A 148 -13.17 -8.56 -4.59
CA GLU A 148 -14.40 -8.21 -3.85
C GLU A 148 -14.05 -7.62 -2.49
N LYS A 149 -13.08 -8.23 -1.81
CA LYS A 149 -12.53 -7.71 -0.56
C LYS A 149 -11.90 -6.32 -0.75
N TRP A 150 -11.14 -6.10 -1.81
CA TRP A 150 -10.58 -4.78 -2.14
C TRP A 150 -11.66 -3.76 -2.53
N ALA A 151 -12.73 -4.19 -3.22
CA ALA A 151 -13.88 -3.33 -3.49
C ALA A 151 -14.59 -2.87 -2.20
N ARG A 152 -14.70 -3.76 -1.21
CA ARG A 152 -15.23 -3.43 0.13
C ARG A 152 -14.30 -2.47 0.87
N ALA A 153 -12.99 -2.72 0.86
CA ALA A 153 -12.01 -1.82 1.46
C ALA A 153 -12.09 -0.40 0.87
N ALA A 154 -12.25 -0.28 -0.46
CA ALA A 154 -12.45 1.01 -1.12
C ALA A 154 -13.76 1.71 -0.71
N THR A 155 -14.81 0.94 -0.39
CA THR A 155 -16.07 1.49 0.15
C THR A 155 -15.87 1.99 1.58
N TYR A 156 -15.33 1.16 2.47
CA TYR A 156 -15.05 1.57 3.85
C TYR A 156 -14.09 2.75 3.94
N LEU A 157 -13.10 2.84 3.05
CA LEU A 157 -12.19 3.99 2.99
C LEU A 157 -12.96 5.30 2.78
N ARG A 158 -13.95 5.31 1.88
CA ARG A 158 -14.80 6.48 1.63
C ARG A 158 -15.62 6.82 2.87
N ASP A 159 -16.21 5.82 3.51
CA ASP A 159 -17.01 6.03 4.72
C ASP A 159 -16.17 6.61 5.86
N VAL A 160 -14.98 6.05 6.11
CA VAL A 160 -14.04 6.55 7.13
C VAL A 160 -13.59 7.98 6.82
N HIS A 161 -13.29 8.31 5.55
CA HIS A 161 -12.95 9.68 5.17
C HIS A 161 -14.12 10.66 5.36
N MET A 162 -15.35 10.23 5.09
CA MET A 162 -16.54 11.04 5.35
C MET A 162 -16.74 11.31 6.83
N ILE A 163 -16.61 10.29 7.68
CA ILE A 163 -16.71 10.41 9.14
C ILE A 163 -15.65 11.37 9.67
N LYS A 164 -14.37 11.16 9.33
CA LYS A 164 -13.25 12.03 9.74
C LYS A 164 -13.45 13.49 9.28
N LYS A 165 -14.00 13.70 8.08
CA LYS A 165 -14.31 15.05 7.58
C LYS A 165 -15.39 15.73 8.40
N GLN A 166 -16.46 15.01 8.75
CA GLN A 166 -17.54 15.53 9.60
C GLN A 166 -17.04 15.86 11.02
N GLU A 167 -16.19 15.01 11.60
CA GLU A 167 -15.58 15.25 12.91
C GLU A 167 -14.70 16.49 12.93
N ARG A 168 -13.85 16.70 11.91
CA ARG A 168 -13.01 17.91 11.80
C ARG A 168 -13.84 19.19 11.75
N VAL A 169 -14.93 19.17 10.97
CA VAL A 169 -15.88 20.29 10.90
C VAL A 169 -16.54 20.52 12.26
N ARG A 170 -16.98 19.45 12.95
CA ARG A 170 -17.61 19.54 14.26
C ARG A 170 -16.67 20.08 15.35
N LEU A 171 -15.39 19.75 15.27
CA LEU A 171 -14.37 20.14 16.24
C LEU A 171 -13.72 21.50 15.93
N GLY A 172 -14.06 22.15 14.82
CA GLY A 172 -13.48 23.44 14.43
C GLY A 172 -11.99 23.37 14.05
N ILE A 173 -11.49 22.18 13.69
CA ILE A 173 -10.10 21.97 13.28
C ILE A 173 -10.04 22.16 11.76
N HIS A 174 -9.34 23.20 11.30
CA HIS A 174 -9.15 23.53 9.87
C HIS A 174 -7.84 22.98 9.33
#